data_AF-A0A8J7YER8-F1
#
_entry.id   AF-A0A8J7YER8-F1
#
_cell.length_a   1.000
_cell.length_b   1.000
_cell.length_c   1.000
_cell.angle_alpha   90.00
_cell.angle_beta   90.00
_cell.angle_gamma   90.00
#
_symmetry.space_group_name_H-M   'P 1'
#
loop_
_entity.id
_entity.type
_entity.pdbx_description
1 polymer ?
#
loop_
_entity_poly.entity_id
_entity_poly.type
_entity_poly.pdbx_seq_one_letter_code
_entity_poly.pdbx_strand_id
1 'polypeptide(L)'
;MGENVFCGEPCRRAWLSDEFTGDGHPNWKGGGNEEYGKGWRAVRQRALERDNYSCRVCGQTHEELGRNPDVHHIRPVRSFIESENHTREDAHYIENVISLCISCHRKAEFEKIDAEYLRSLIADS
;
A
#
# COMPACT_ATOMS: atom_id res chain seq x y z
N MET A 1 -13.71 -20.12 -4.60
CA MET A 1 -14.04 -20.50 -3.23
C MET A 1 -12.77 -21.03 -2.59
N GLY A 2 -12.40 -20.50 -1.43
CA GLY A 2 -11.19 -20.86 -0.69
C GLY A 2 -11.27 -20.15 0.65
N GLU A 3 -12.07 -20.72 1.56
CA GLU A 3 -12.34 -20.15 2.88
C GLU A 3 -11.31 -20.75 3.84
N ASN A 4 -10.20 -20.03 4.05
CA ASN A 4 -9.26 -20.41 5.08
C ASN A 4 -9.84 -20.03 6.45
N VAL A 5 -10.10 -21.05 7.28
CA VAL A 5 -10.58 -20.87 8.65
C VAL A 5 -9.38 -20.76 9.58
N PHE A 6 -9.21 -19.58 10.18
CA PHE A 6 -8.08 -19.29 11.04
C PHE A 6 -8.47 -19.40 12.52
N CYS A 7 -7.56 -19.91 13.34
CA CYS A 7 -7.76 -20.12 14.77
C CYS A 7 -7.86 -18.82 15.61
N GLY A 8 -7.75 -17.66 14.96
CA GLY A 8 -7.85 -16.33 15.55
C GLY A 8 -7.16 -15.29 14.68
N GLU A 9 -7.28 -14.01 15.04
CA GLU A 9 -6.59 -12.91 14.36
C GLU A 9 -5.05 -13.09 14.28
N PRO A 10 -4.36 -13.60 15.33
CA PRO A 10 -2.92 -13.88 15.26
C PRO A 10 -2.59 -14.96 14.20
N CYS A 11 -3.43 -15.99 14.13
CA CYS A 11 -3.31 -17.14 13.22
C CYS A 11 -3.47 -16.71 11.76
N ARG A 12 -4.45 -15.84 11.52
CA ARG A 12 -4.70 -15.21 10.22
C ARG A 12 -3.55 -14.30 9.79
N ARG A 13 -2.97 -13.56 10.73
CA ARG A 13 -1.84 -12.65 10.48
C ARG A 13 -0.54 -13.40 10.16
N ALA A 14 -0.24 -14.46 10.91
CA ALA A 14 0.91 -15.33 10.63
C ALA A 14 0.79 -15.95 9.23
N TRP A 15 -0.39 -16.47 8.89
CA TRP A 15 -0.64 -17.02 7.55
C TRP A 15 -0.48 -15.97 6.43
N LEU A 16 -1.02 -14.75 6.63
CA LEU A 16 -0.85 -13.65 5.66
C LEU A 16 0.59 -13.14 5.53
N SER A 17 1.39 -13.25 6.59
CA SER A 17 2.81 -12.92 6.55
C SER A 17 3.59 -13.99 5.78
N ASP A 18 3.38 -15.27 6.12
CA ASP A 18 4.13 -16.41 5.60
C ASP A 18 3.88 -16.68 4.11
N GLU A 19 2.61 -16.65 3.68
CA GLU A 19 2.20 -16.87 2.28
C GLU A 19 2.74 -15.81 1.31
N PHE A 20 3.19 -14.66 1.83
CA PHE A 20 3.57 -13.50 1.01
C PHE A 20 4.98 -12.97 1.30
N THR A 21 5.77 -13.70 2.09
CA THR A 21 7.24 -13.63 2.09
C THR A 21 7.80 -14.79 1.27
N GLY A 22 7.82 -14.64 -0.05
CA GLY A 22 8.33 -15.68 -0.93
C GLY A 22 8.20 -15.33 -2.41
N ASP A 23 8.96 -16.07 -3.21
CA ASP A 23 9.38 -15.87 -4.59
C ASP A 23 8.23 -15.77 -5.64
N GLY A 24 6.97 -15.87 -5.21
CA GLY A 24 5.75 -15.77 -6.03
C GLY A 24 5.01 -14.43 -5.96
N HIS A 25 5.58 -13.42 -5.31
CA HIS A 25 4.97 -12.09 -5.20
C HIS A 25 5.11 -11.35 -6.55
N PRO A 26 4.08 -10.68 -7.09
CA PRO A 26 4.21 -9.78 -8.25
C PRO A 26 5.11 -8.55 -7.98
N ASN A 27 5.75 -8.52 -6.82
CA ASN A 27 6.68 -7.50 -6.35
C ASN A 27 7.98 -8.11 -5.77
N TRP A 28 8.29 -9.38 -6.09
CA TRP A 28 9.63 -9.95 -5.86
C TRP A 28 10.51 -9.86 -7.11
N LYS A 29 10.63 -8.64 -7.61
CA LYS A 29 11.91 -7.99 -7.88
C LYS A 29 11.75 -6.63 -7.24
N GLY A 30 12.66 -6.26 -6.33
CA GLY A 30 12.50 -5.13 -5.41
C GLY A 30 11.71 -3.96 -5.99
N GLY A 31 10.73 -3.39 -5.29
CA GLY A 31 11.04 -2.58 -4.10
C GLY A 31 12.09 -1.48 -4.36
N GLY A 32 12.46 -1.26 -5.62
CA GLY A 32 13.50 -0.39 -6.10
C GLY A 32 12.93 1.00 -6.24
N ASN A 33 13.52 1.92 -5.50
CA ASN A 33 13.24 3.35 -5.58
C ASN A 33 13.53 3.97 -6.97
N GLU A 34 13.91 3.17 -7.97
CA GLU A 34 14.48 3.62 -9.25
C GLU A 34 13.42 3.73 -10.37
N GLU A 35 12.35 2.90 -10.37
CA GLU A 35 11.34 2.94 -11.45
C GLU A 35 10.25 4.01 -11.24
N TYR A 36 10.03 4.47 -10.01
CA TYR A 36 9.01 5.48 -9.73
C TYR A 36 9.48 6.91 -10.05
N GLY A 37 10.78 7.12 -10.25
CA GLY A 37 11.31 8.43 -10.60
C GLY A 37 11.47 9.36 -9.40
N LYS A 38 11.75 10.62 -9.68
CA LYS A 38 12.13 11.62 -8.68
C LYS A 38 10.96 11.91 -7.73
N GLY A 39 11.27 12.20 -6.47
CA GLY A 39 10.26 12.58 -5.46
C GLY A 39 9.58 11.41 -4.75
N TRP A 40 9.54 10.21 -5.34
CA TRP A 40 8.87 9.04 -4.72
C TRP A 40 9.39 8.72 -3.32
N ARG A 41 10.71 8.65 -3.15
CA ARG A 41 11.34 8.34 -1.84
C ARG A 41 10.86 9.27 -0.72
N ALA A 42 10.76 10.56 -1.02
CA ALA A 42 10.35 11.56 -0.04
C ALA A 42 8.86 11.43 0.31
N VAL A 43 8.00 11.22 -0.69
CA VAL A 43 6.56 11.04 -0.50
C VAL A 43 6.25 9.76 0.24
N ARG A 44 6.93 8.66 -0.11
CA ARG A 44 6.82 7.37 0.58
C ARG A 44 7.17 7.51 2.06
N GLN A 45 8.27 8.18 2.39
CA GLN A 45 8.67 8.38 3.78
C GLN A 45 7.63 9.21 4.55
N ARG A 46 7.16 10.31 3.97
CA ARG A 46 6.11 11.15 4.58
C ARG A 46 4.81 10.40 4.80
N ALA A 47 4.43 9.52 3.87
CA ALA A 47 3.23 8.69 4.00
C ALA A 47 3.36 7.71 5.17
N LEU A 48 4.50 7.03 5.29
CA LEU A 48 4.77 6.12 6.42
C LEU A 48 4.75 6.87 7.76
N GLU A 49 5.35 8.06 7.82
CA GLU A 49 5.35 8.91 9.02
C GLU A 49 3.94 9.38 9.38
N ARG A 50 3.18 9.93 8.42
CA ARG A 50 1.78 10.35 8.61
C ARG A 50 0.92 9.20 9.13
N ASP A 51 1.11 8.02 8.57
CA ASP A 51 0.28 6.85 8.86
C ASP A 51 0.78 6.08 10.10
N ASN A 52 1.74 6.64 10.85
CA ASN A 52 2.38 6.04 12.02
C ASN A 52 2.83 4.59 11.75
N TYR A 53 3.42 4.37 10.57
CA TYR A 53 3.90 3.07 10.12
C TYR A 53 2.85 1.96 10.23
N SER A 54 1.58 2.30 10.08
CA SER A 54 0.44 1.41 10.29
C SER A 54 -0.47 1.40 9.06
N CYS A 55 -1.13 0.27 8.83
CA CYS A 55 -2.13 0.15 7.77
C CYS A 55 -3.33 1.05 8.09
N ARG A 56 -3.63 2.02 7.23
CA ARG A 56 -4.75 2.96 7.44
C ARG A 56 -6.13 2.32 7.35
N VAL A 57 -6.24 1.13 6.77
CA VAL A 57 -7.53 0.41 6.62
C VAL A 57 -7.80 -0.53 7.80
N CYS A 58 -6.83 -1.36 8.19
CA CYS A 58 -7.04 -2.37 9.25
C CYS A 58 -6.33 -2.06 10.57
N GLY A 59 -5.52 -1.01 10.64
CA GLY A 59 -4.80 -0.60 11.84
C GLY A 59 -3.54 -1.38 12.16
N GLN A 60 -3.20 -2.45 11.41
CA GLN A 60 -2.01 -3.25 11.70
C GLN A 60 -0.72 -2.41 11.65
N THR A 61 0.08 -2.46 12.72
CA THR A 61 1.33 -1.71 12.82
C THR A 61 2.49 -2.43 12.12
N HIS A 62 3.57 -1.71 11.83
CA HIS A 62 4.78 -2.33 11.28
C HIS A 62 5.38 -3.42 12.18
N GLU A 63 5.19 -3.32 13.51
CA GLU A 63 5.63 -4.34 14.47
C GLU A 63 4.83 -5.62 14.29
N GLU A 64 3.51 -5.50 14.14
CA GLU A 64 2.60 -6.64 13.89
C GLU A 64 2.81 -7.26 12.50
N LEU A 65 3.30 -6.48 11.54
CA LEU A 65 3.61 -6.92 10.18
C LEU A 65 5.02 -7.49 10.05
N GLY A 66 5.92 -7.22 11.00
CA GLY A 66 7.36 -7.51 10.88
C GLY A 66 8.08 -6.70 9.79
N ARG A 67 7.42 -5.71 9.20
CA ARG A 67 7.91 -4.83 8.13
C ARG A 67 7.08 -3.56 8.06
N ASN A 68 7.61 -2.54 7.37
CA ASN A 68 6.80 -1.37 7.05
C ASN A 68 5.64 -1.76 6.12
N PRO A 69 4.46 -1.12 6.28
CA PRO A 69 3.39 -1.23 5.30
C PRO A 69 3.85 -0.72 3.93
N ASP A 70 3.17 -1.19 2.88
CA ASP A 70 3.39 -0.72 1.52
C ASP A 70 2.65 0.60 1.31
N VAL A 71 3.20 1.48 0.47
CA VAL A 71 2.56 2.76 0.14
C VAL A 71 1.88 2.63 -1.22
N HIS A 72 0.56 2.74 -1.22
CA HIS A 72 -0.32 2.62 -2.38
C HIS A 72 -0.65 3.98 -2.96
N HIS A 73 -0.68 4.13 -4.29
CA HIS A 73 -1.23 5.31 -4.96
C HIS A 73 -2.75 5.18 -5.11
N ILE A 74 -3.52 6.03 -4.43
CA ILE A 74 -4.99 6.04 -4.46
C ILE A 74 -5.51 6.31 -5.88
N ARG A 75 -4.93 7.28 -6.58
CA ARG A 75 -5.07 7.42 -8.03
C ARG A 75 -3.84 6.80 -8.70
N PRO A 76 -4.02 5.76 -9.53
CA PRO A 76 -2.90 4.98 -10.04
C PRO A 76 -2.02 5.80 -10.98
N VAL A 77 -0.70 5.60 -10.92
CA VAL A 77 0.30 6.30 -11.73
C VAL A 77 -0.01 6.26 -13.23
N ARG A 78 -0.55 5.14 -13.73
CA ARG A 78 -0.95 4.99 -15.15
C ARG A 78 -1.87 6.12 -15.63
N SER A 79 -2.80 6.55 -14.78
CA SER A 79 -3.77 7.60 -15.11
C SER A 79 -3.17 9.01 -15.22
N PHE A 80 -1.91 9.20 -14.80
CA PHE A 80 -1.16 10.44 -14.99
C PHE A 80 -0.38 10.37 -16.31
N ILE A 81 0.35 9.27 -16.55
CA ILE A 81 1.14 9.11 -17.79
C ILE A 81 0.28 8.97 -19.06
N GLU A 82 -0.99 8.58 -18.92
CA GLU A 82 -1.96 8.56 -20.04
C GLU A 82 -2.46 9.96 -20.42
N SER A 83 -2.18 10.99 -19.62
CA SER A 83 -2.56 12.37 -19.92
C SER A 83 -1.41 13.14 -20.55
N GLU A 84 -1.69 13.88 -21.63
CA GLU A 84 -0.68 14.62 -22.40
C GLU A 84 0.09 15.68 -21.59
N ASN A 85 -0.47 16.14 -20.47
CA ASN A 85 0.11 17.21 -19.64
C ASN A 85 0.71 16.72 -18.32
N HIS A 86 0.79 15.40 -18.11
CA HIS A 86 1.26 14.83 -16.85
C HIS A 86 2.35 13.80 -17.04
N THR A 87 3.18 13.69 -16.01
CA THR A 87 4.29 12.76 -15.89
C THR A 87 4.03 11.78 -14.75
N ARG A 88 4.90 10.79 -14.60
CA ARG A 88 4.89 9.89 -13.45
C ARG A 88 5.05 10.64 -12.12
N GLU A 89 5.87 11.69 -12.10
CA GLU A 89 6.18 12.46 -10.89
C GLU A 89 4.94 13.18 -10.34
N ASP A 90 4.00 13.56 -11.21
CA ASP A 90 2.74 14.21 -10.82
C ASP A 90 1.83 13.30 -9.97
N ALA A 91 2.06 11.98 -9.98
CA ALA A 91 1.34 11.06 -9.12
C ALA A 91 1.88 11.05 -7.67
N HIS A 92 3.03 11.66 -7.41
CA HIS A 92 3.75 11.58 -6.14
C HIS A 92 3.46 12.81 -5.26
N TYR A 93 2.25 12.88 -4.73
CA TYR A 93 1.87 13.84 -3.69
C TYR A 93 1.23 13.12 -2.50
N ILE A 94 1.31 13.72 -1.31
CA ILE A 94 1.00 13.03 -0.05
C ILE A 94 -0.47 12.63 0.03
N GLU A 95 -1.36 13.42 -0.56
CA GLU A 95 -2.80 13.16 -0.65
C GLU A 95 -3.17 12.08 -1.69
N ASN A 96 -2.21 11.64 -2.51
CA ASN A 96 -2.42 10.52 -3.44
C ASN A 96 -1.95 9.18 -2.89
N VAL A 97 -1.38 9.14 -1.68
CA VAL A 97 -0.71 7.95 -1.20
C VAL A 97 -1.18 7.54 0.18
N ILE A 98 -1.22 6.24 0.45
CA ILE A 98 -1.68 5.67 1.71
C ILE A 98 -0.91 4.41 2.09
N SER A 99 -0.59 4.24 3.37
CA SER A 99 0.11 3.07 3.90
C SER A 99 -0.87 1.93 4.17
N LEU A 100 -0.64 0.77 3.54
CA LEU A 100 -1.48 -0.42 3.61
C LEU A 100 -0.64 -1.67 3.88
N CYS A 101 -1.18 -2.62 4.66
CA CYS A 101 -0.64 -3.97 4.68
C CYS A 101 -0.88 -4.66 3.32
N ILE A 102 -0.13 -5.72 3.02
CA ILE A 102 -0.22 -6.45 1.74
C ILE A 102 -1.67 -6.85 1.40
N SER A 103 -2.44 -7.31 2.40
CA SER A 103 -3.83 -7.72 2.20
C SER A 103 -4.73 -6.57 1.77
N CYS A 104 -4.64 -5.42 2.45
CA CYS A 104 -5.43 -4.24 2.11
C CYS A 104 -4.94 -3.59 0.81
N HIS A 105 -3.63 -3.57 0.57
CA HIS A 105 -3.02 -3.10 -0.68
C HIS A 105 -3.60 -3.85 -1.87
N ARG A 106 -3.59 -5.19 -1.83
CA ARG A 106 -4.17 -6.02 -2.89
C ARG A 106 -5.65 -5.74 -3.10
N LYS A 107 -6.44 -5.56 -2.04
CA LYS A 107 -7.86 -5.22 -2.17
C LYS A 107 -8.06 -3.87 -2.87
N ALA A 108 -7.23 -2.87 -2.54
CA ALA A 108 -7.26 -1.56 -3.21
C ALA A 108 -6.86 -1.65 -4.69
N GLU A 109 -5.81 -2.41 -5.03
CA GLU A 109 -5.37 -2.63 -6.43
C GLU A 109 -6.46 -3.26 -7.31
N PHE A 110 -7.28 -4.15 -6.75
CA PHE A 110 -8.40 -4.80 -7.44
C PHE A 110 -9.73 -4.05 -7.25
N GLU A 111 -9.69 -2.76 -6.86
CA GLU A 111 -10.87 -1.89 -6.71
C GLU A 111 -11.93 -2.45 -5.74
N LYS A 112 -11.51 -3.30 -4.79
CA LYS A 112 -12.37 -3.82 -3.72
C LYS A 112 -12.45 -2.88 -2.51
N ILE A 113 -11.61 -1.85 -2.50
CA ILE A 113 -11.66 -0.74 -1.57
C ILE A 113 -11.76 0.52 -2.42
N ASP A 114 -12.78 1.32 -2.14
CA ASP A 114 -13.07 2.51 -2.91
C ASP A 114 -12.02 3.62 -2.69
N ALA A 115 -11.67 4.34 -3.74
CA ALA A 115 -10.66 5.38 -3.70
C ALA A 115 -11.07 6.59 -2.84
N GLU A 116 -12.36 6.95 -2.81
CA GLU A 116 -12.89 8.01 -1.92
C GLU A 116 -12.76 7.60 -0.45
N TYR A 117 -13.06 6.33 -0.14
CA TYR A 117 -12.81 5.79 1.20
C TYR A 117 -11.33 5.82 1.59
N LEU A 118 -10.42 5.48 0.68
CA LEU A 118 -8.98 5.62 0.97
C LEU A 118 -8.57 7.08 1.21
N ARG A 119 -9.18 8.04 0.49
CA ARG A 119 -8.93 9.47 0.71
C ARG A 119 -9.44 9.97 2.06
N SER A 120 -10.59 9.49 2.53
CA SER A 120 -11.08 9.92 3.85
C SER A 120 -10.13 9.49 4.96
N LEU A 121 -9.55 8.29 4.86
CA LEU A 121 -8.60 7.76 5.84
C LEU A 121 -7.27 8.53 5.96
N ILE A 122 -6.96 9.44 5.04
CA ILE A 122 -5.77 10.30 5.09
C ILE A 122 -6.09 11.77 5.36
N ALA A 123 -7.36 12.15 5.39
CA ALA A 123 -7.82 13.51 5.68
C ALA A 123 -8.02 13.78 7.18
N ASP A 124 -8.24 12.73 7.99
CA ASP A 124 -8.44 12.79 9.43
C ASP A 124 -7.13 12.80 10.26
N SER A 125 -6.05 13.45 9.79
CA SER A 125 -4.75 13.48 10.51
C SER A 125 -4.10 14.85 10.50
#